data_AF-A0A953ADY0-F1
#
_entry.id   AF-A0A953ADY0-F1
#
_cell.length_a   1.000
_cell.length_b   1.000
_cell.length_c   1.000
_cell.angle_alpha   90.00
_cell.angle_beta   90.00
_cell.angle_gamma   90.00
#
_symmetry.space_group_name_H-M   'P 1'
#
loop_
_entity.id
_entity.type
_entity.pdbx_description
1 polymer ?
#
loop_
_entity_poly.entity_id
_entity_poly.type
_entity_poly.pdbx_seq_one_letter_code
_entity_poly.pdbx_strand_id
1 'polypeptide(L)'
;MRSYALAPELTPTYVEEVWQKLPLHVRPTLLLPAPRLSEELGCHLLLASETFQYTGSFKFRAAYHLLASVPHQQIITASSGNFGQAVAYAARLLGKEATIVVPSTAAQVKIEAIQAYGG
;
A
#
# COMPACT_ATOMS: atom_id res chain seq x y z
N MET A 1 5.71 21.08 -21.45
CA MET A 1 5.61 20.54 -20.09
C MET A 1 4.53 19.46 -20.12
N ARG A 2 4.85 18.18 -19.81
CA ARG A 2 3.82 17.13 -19.80
C ARG A 2 2.85 17.42 -18.65
N SER A 3 1.58 17.65 -18.98
CA SER A 3 0.50 17.71 -17.98
C SER A 3 0.25 16.28 -17.52
N TYR A 4 0.63 15.97 -16.28
CA TYR A 4 0.22 14.72 -15.66
C TYR A 4 -1.21 14.95 -15.18
N ALA A 5 -2.17 14.25 -15.80
CA ALA A 5 -3.58 14.35 -15.45
C ALA A 5 -3.74 14.22 -13.93
N LEU A 6 -4.42 15.21 -13.36
CA LEU A 6 -4.54 15.52 -11.95
C LEU A 6 -4.89 14.27 -11.14
N ALA A 7 -4.12 13.99 -10.09
CA ALA A 7 -4.53 13.04 -9.08
C ALA A 7 -5.95 13.41 -8.61
N PRO A 8 -6.86 12.43 -8.43
CA PRO A 8 -8.22 12.73 -8.03
C PRO A 8 -8.22 13.44 -6.67
N GLU A 9 -9.17 14.34 -6.50
CA GLU A 9 -9.42 14.94 -5.19
C GLU A 9 -9.90 13.84 -4.22
N LEU A 10 -9.31 13.80 -3.02
CA LEU A 10 -9.59 12.77 -2.01
C LEU A 10 -10.89 13.08 -1.25
N THR A 11 -12.00 13.14 -1.99
CA THR A 11 -13.34 13.34 -1.43
C THR A 11 -13.83 12.05 -0.73
N PRO A 12 -14.77 12.14 0.21
CA PRO A 12 -15.39 10.96 0.81
C PRO A 12 -15.97 10.01 -0.23
N THR A 13 -16.63 10.55 -1.26
CA THR A 13 -17.18 9.78 -2.38
C THR A 13 -16.08 9.02 -3.13
N TYR A 14 -14.95 9.67 -3.43
CA TYR A 14 -13.83 9.00 -4.07
C TYR A 14 -13.30 7.84 -3.23
N VAL A 15 -13.16 8.04 -1.91
CA VAL A 15 -12.69 6.98 -1.00
C VAL A 15 -13.66 5.80 -0.98
N GLU A 16 -14.96 6.05 -0.92
CA GLU A 16 -16.02 5.03 -0.98
C GLU A 16 -15.93 4.23 -2.29
N GLU A 17 -15.82 4.91 -3.43
CA GLU A 17 -15.69 4.27 -4.75
C GLU A 17 -14.43 3.40 -4.87
N VAL A 18 -13.31 3.88 -4.34
CA VAL A 18 -12.05 3.12 -4.29
C VAL A 18 -12.22 1.88 -3.41
N TRP A 19 -12.87 2.03 -2.26
CA TRP A 19 -13.12 0.93 -1.33
C TRP A 19 -13.95 -0.19 -1.95
N GLN A 20 -15.03 0.16 -2.68
CA GLN A 20 -15.88 -0.83 -3.37
C GLN A 20 -15.12 -1.62 -4.46
N LYS A 21 -14.03 -1.06 -5.00
CA LYS A 21 -13.20 -1.69 -6.05
C LYS A 21 -12.04 -2.52 -5.51
N LEU A 22 -11.73 -2.45 -4.21
CA LEU A 22 -10.56 -3.10 -3.60
C LEU A 22 -10.70 -4.56 -3.08
N PRO A 23 -11.75 -5.37 -3.33
CA PRO A 23 -11.96 -6.56 -2.51
C PRO A 23 -11.08 -7.77 -2.86
N LEU A 24 -10.60 -7.92 -4.10
CA LEU A 24 -10.04 -9.22 -4.53
C LEU A 24 -8.66 -9.54 -3.91
N HIS A 25 -7.81 -8.53 -3.72
CA HIS A 25 -6.42 -8.73 -3.29
C HIS A 25 -6.06 -8.01 -1.99
N VAL A 26 -7.00 -7.38 -1.30
CA VAL A 26 -6.73 -6.63 -0.08
C VAL A 26 -7.26 -7.38 1.13
N ARG A 27 -6.43 -7.54 2.17
CA ARG A 27 -6.89 -8.13 3.43
C ARG A 27 -7.76 -7.14 4.21
N PRO A 28 -8.81 -7.58 4.90
CA PRO A 28 -9.53 -6.73 5.84
C PRO A 28 -8.57 -6.24 6.94
N THR A 29 -8.77 -5.01 7.41
CA THR A 29 -8.02 -4.50 8.56
C THR A 29 -8.35 -5.33 9.79
N LEU A 30 -7.33 -5.81 10.50
CA LEU A 30 -7.54 -6.55 11.74
C LEU A 30 -7.80 -5.54 12.87
N LEU A 31 -9.01 -5.58 13.44
CA LEU A 31 -9.36 -4.81 14.63
C LEU A 31 -9.06 -5.66 15.88
N LEU A 32 -8.12 -5.21 16.70
CA LEU A 32 -7.71 -5.88 17.93
C LEU A 32 -8.20 -5.10 19.14
N PRO A 33 -8.98 -5.70 20.05
CA PRO A 33 -9.27 -5.09 21.34
C PRO A 33 -7.99 -4.84 22.14
N ALA A 34 -7.90 -3.69 22.79
CA ALA A 34 -6.77 -3.33 23.65
C ALA A 34 -7.27 -3.15 25.10
N PRO A 35 -7.58 -4.23 25.84
CA PRO A 35 -8.29 -4.14 27.11
C PRO A 35 -7.52 -3.36 28.19
N ARG A 36 -6.21 -3.59 28.33
CA ARG A 36 -5.36 -2.87 29.29
C ARG A 36 -5.33 -1.37 29.01
N LEU A 37 -5.10 -0.99 27.75
CA LEU A 37 -5.08 0.41 27.35
C LEU A 37 -6.46 1.07 27.45
N SER A 38 -7.53 0.30 27.21
CA SER A 38 -8.91 0.76 27.37
C SER A 38 -9.21 1.11 28.83
N GLU A 39 -8.76 0.27 29.77
CA GLU A 39 -8.89 0.51 31.21
C GLU A 39 -8.07 1.73 31.64
N GLU A 40 -6.81 1.83 31.21
CA GLU A 40 -5.92 2.96 31.55
C GLU A 40 -6.46 4.31 31.05
N LEU A 41 -7.12 4.34 29.89
CA LEU A 41 -7.65 5.56 29.28
C LEU A 41 -9.13 5.83 29.60
N GLY A 42 -9.82 4.91 30.27
CA GLY A 42 -11.25 5.03 30.59
C GLY A 42 -12.16 5.04 29.36
N CYS A 43 -11.75 4.44 28.23
CA CYS A 43 -12.54 4.39 27.00
C CYS A 43 -12.38 3.07 26.25
N HIS A 44 -13.36 2.68 25.43
CA HIS A 44 -13.25 1.47 24.61
C HIS A 44 -12.30 1.69 23.43
N LEU A 45 -11.17 0.98 23.41
CA LEU A 45 -10.14 1.12 22.38
C LEU A 45 -9.97 -0.14 21.54
N LEU A 46 -9.99 0.06 20.22
CA LEU A 46 -9.64 -0.94 19.22
C LEU A 46 -8.39 -0.48 18.44
N LEU A 47 -7.45 -1.38 18.22
CA LEU A 47 -6.28 -1.15 17.36
C LEU A 47 -6.60 -1.63 15.95
N ALA A 48 -6.58 -0.71 14.98
CA ALA A 48 -6.67 -1.02 13.56
C ALA A 48 -5.28 -1.40 13.02
N SER A 49 -4.99 -2.70 12.98
CA SER A 49 -3.68 -3.21 12.56
C SER A 49 -3.61 -3.47 11.06
N GLU A 50 -2.79 -2.66 10.38
CA GLU A 50 -2.45 -2.82 8.97
C GLU A 50 -1.15 -3.62 8.76
N THR A 51 -0.49 -4.06 9.84
CA THR A 51 0.71 -4.91 9.77
C THR A 51 0.43 -6.28 9.16
N PHE A 52 -0.82 -6.74 9.22
CA PHE A 52 -1.25 -8.01 8.62
C PHE A 52 -1.67 -7.88 7.15
N GLN A 53 -1.68 -6.66 6.60
CA GLN A 53 -1.85 -6.45 5.18
C GLN A 53 -0.71 -7.10 4.39
N TYR A 54 -0.93 -7.40 3.11
CA TYR A 54 0.17 -7.74 2.22
C TYR A 54 1.29 -6.69 2.31
N THR A 55 2.54 -7.16 2.19
CA THR A 55 3.76 -6.36 2.36
C THR A 55 3.89 -5.65 3.71
N GLY A 56 3.09 -6.05 4.71
CA GLY A 56 3.26 -5.66 6.10
C GLY A 56 2.77 -4.24 6.45
N SER A 57 2.03 -3.57 5.57
CA SER A 57 1.46 -2.25 5.88
C SER A 57 0.30 -1.84 4.98
N PHE A 58 -0.38 -0.76 5.36
CA PHE A 58 -1.51 -0.18 4.62
C PHE A 58 -1.18 0.23 3.17
N LYS A 59 0.10 0.41 2.85
CA LYS A 59 0.56 0.90 1.56
C LYS A 59 0.19 0.00 0.39
N PHE A 60 -0.02 -1.29 0.64
CA PHE A 60 -0.49 -2.22 -0.38
C PHE A 60 -1.86 -1.84 -0.96
N ARG A 61 -2.77 -1.27 -0.15
CA ARG A 61 -4.10 -0.85 -0.61
C ARG A 61 -4.00 0.17 -1.75
N ALA A 62 -3.20 1.22 -1.52
CA ALA A 62 -3.00 2.28 -2.48
C ALA A 62 -2.22 1.80 -3.72
N ALA A 63 -1.17 1.00 -3.52
CA ALA A 63 -0.39 0.45 -4.64
C ALA A 63 -1.25 -0.42 -5.56
N TYR A 64 -2.02 -1.35 -4.99
CA TYR A 64 -2.90 -2.21 -5.76
C TYR A 64 -3.96 -1.42 -6.52
N HIS A 65 -4.65 -0.48 -5.84
CA HIS A 65 -5.66 0.36 -6.49
C HIS A 65 -5.07 1.15 -7.68
N LEU A 66 -3.93 1.80 -7.48
CA LEU A 66 -3.27 2.60 -8.51
C LEU A 66 -2.89 1.73 -9.71
N LEU A 67 -2.20 0.62 -9.47
CA LEU A 67 -1.69 -0.24 -10.54
C LEU A 67 -2.83 -0.93 -11.32
N ALA A 68 -3.92 -1.28 -10.65
CA ALA A 68 -5.11 -1.84 -11.29
C ALA A 68 -5.87 -0.80 -12.14
N SER A 69 -5.80 0.48 -11.76
CA SER A 69 -6.55 1.56 -12.42
C SER A 69 -5.80 2.20 -13.59
N VAL A 70 -4.46 2.10 -13.63
CA VAL A 70 -3.68 2.62 -14.75
C VAL A 70 -3.54 1.59 -15.88
N PRO A 71 -3.63 1.96 -17.16
CA PRO A 71 -3.47 1.01 -18.27
C PRO A 71 -1.99 0.68 -18.57
N HIS A 72 -1.06 1.51 -18.10
CA HIS A 72 0.37 1.37 -18.36
C HIS A 72 0.93 0.06 -17.78
N GLN A 73 1.77 -0.62 -18.56
CA GLN A 73 2.43 -1.87 -18.17
C GLN A 73 3.69 -1.63 -17.33
N GLN A 74 4.37 -0.50 -17.56
CA GLN A 74 5.58 -0.12 -16.84
C GLN A 74 5.26 0.92 -15.78
N ILE A 75 5.65 0.62 -14.54
CA ILE A 75 5.40 1.44 -13.36
C ILE A 75 6.74 1.84 -12.77
N ILE A 76 6.91 3.13 -12.47
CA ILE A 76 8.10 3.63 -11.79
C ILE A 76 7.65 4.30 -10.50
N THR A 77 8.30 3.97 -9.38
CA THR A 77 8.11 4.67 -8.12
C THR A 77 9.44 4.90 -7.42
N ALA A 78 9.52 5.94 -6.60
CA ALA A 78 10.66 6.17 -5.73
C ALA A 78 10.27 5.88 -4.28
N SER A 79 10.79 4.81 -3.70
CA SER A 79 10.50 4.44 -2.30
C SER A 79 11.52 3.47 -1.74
N SER A 80 12.15 3.84 -0.62
CA SER A 80 13.12 3.00 0.09
C SER A 80 12.51 1.93 1.00
N GLY A 81 11.20 1.69 0.97
CA GLY A 81 10.53 0.87 1.98
C GLY A 81 9.15 0.36 1.58
N ASN A 82 8.18 0.45 2.49
CA ASN A 82 6.90 -0.23 2.37
C ASN A 82 6.13 0.05 1.07
N PHE A 83 6.27 1.25 0.47
CA PHE A 83 5.57 1.53 -0.78
C PHE A 83 6.25 0.84 -1.97
N GLY A 84 7.59 0.78 -1.97
CA GLY A 84 8.34 0.02 -2.96
C GLY A 84 7.95 -1.45 -2.96
N GLN A 85 7.89 -2.07 -1.77
CA GLN A 85 7.42 -3.45 -1.63
C GLN A 85 5.98 -3.63 -2.09
N ALA A 86 5.09 -2.70 -1.70
CA ALA A 86 3.69 -2.71 -2.11
C ALA A 86 3.52 -2.62 -3.63
N VAL A 87 4.27 -1.74 -4.32
CA VAL A 87 4.23 -1.59 -5.77
C VAL A 87 4.82 -2.82 -6.47
N ALA A 88 5.98 -3.31 -6.03
CA ALA A 88 6.58 -4.53 -6.57
C ALA A 88 5.61 -5.71 -6.49
N TYR A 89 5.00 -5.92 -5.32
CA TYR A 89 4.05 -7.02 -5.13
C TYR A 89 2.75 -6.84 -5.93
N ALA A 90 2.18 -5.62 -5.97
CA ALA A 90 1.00 -5.33 -6.77
C ALA A 90 1.24 -5.51 -8.27
N ALA A 91 2.40 -5.08 -8.77
CA ALA A 91 2.80 -5.27 -10.16
C ALA A 91 2.89 -6.76 -10.52
N ARG A 92 3.51 -7.56 -9.65
CA ARG A 92 3.57 -9.02 -9.81
C ARG A 92 2.19 -9.66 -9.90
N LEU A 93 1.24 -9.26 -9.03
CA LEU A 93 -0.13 -9.80 -9.06
C LEU A 93 -0.90 -9.41 -10.32
N LEU A 94 -0.63 -8.23 -10.87
CA LEU A 94 -1.33 -7.67 -12.04
C LEU A 94 -0.61 -7.94 -13.36
N GLY A 95 0.50 -8.67 -13.35
CA GLY A 95 1.30 -8.98 -14.54
C GLY A 95 1.99 -7.75 -15.16
N LYS A 96 2.39 -6.79 -14.33
CA LYS A 96 3.04 -5.52 -14.74
C LYS A 96 4.53 -5.49 -14.37
N GLU A 97 5.27 -4.64 -15.05
CA GLU A 97 6.68 -4.36 -14.75
C GLU A 97 6.80 -3.17 -13.80
N ALA A 98 7.60 -3.30 -12.74
CA ALA A 98 7.84 -2.23 -11.78
C ALA A 98 9.34 -1.96 -11.61
N THR A 99 9.70 -0.68 -11.68
CA THR A 99 11.04 -0.18 -11.33
C THR A 99 10.95 0.61 -10.04
N ILE A 100 11.60 0.12 -8.98
CA ILE A 100 11.61 0.79 -7.68
C ILE A 100 12.93 1.54 -7.50
N VAL A 101 12.86 2.88 -7.54
CA VAL A 101 14.02 3.74 -7.29
C VAL A 101 14.21 3.90 -5.79
N VAL A 102 15.36 3.46 -5.29
CA VAL A 102 15.74 3.53 -3.86
C VAL A 102 16.94 4.46 -3.68
N PRO A 103 17.02 5.23 -2.58
CA PRO A 103 18.26 5.94 -2.20
C PRO A 103 19.41 4.95 -2.00
N SER A 104 20.63 5.36 -2.35
CA SER A 104 21.85 4.57 -2.12
C SER A 104 22.13 4.27 -0.63
N THR A 105 21.50 5.01 0.28
CA THR A 105 21.60 4.84 1.74
C THR A 105 20.49 3.95 2.33
N ALA A 106 19.65 3.35 1.48
CA ALA A 106 18.57 2.49 1.96
C ALA A 106 19.13 1.23 2.66
N ALA A 107 18.50 0.84 3.77
CA ALA A 107 18.89 -0.36 4.50
C ALA A 107 18.74 -1.60 3.60
N GLN A 108 19.76 -2.44 3.57
CA GLN A 108 19.85 -3.62 2.69
C GLN A 108 18.62 -4.53 2.80
N VAL A 109 18.14 -4.78 4.02
CA VAL A 109 16.92 -5.58 4.28
C VAL A 109 15.67 -5.06 3.55
N LYS A 110 15.57 -3.74 3.32
CA LYS A 110 14.44 -3.15 2.59
C LYS A 110 14.58 -3.32 1.08
N ILE A 111 15.81 -3.28 0.58
CA ILE A 111 16.13 -3.53 -0.83
C ILE A 111 15.82 -5.00 -1.17
N GLU A 112 16.30 -5.93 -0.35
CA GLU A 112 16.05 -7.37 -0.52
C GLU A 112 14.56 -7.70 -0.47
N ALA A 113 13.81 -7.06 0.44
CA ALA A 113 12.36 -7.24 0.50
C ALA A 113 11.64 -6.73 -0.75
N ILE A 114 12.12 -5.65 -1.39
CA ILE A 114 11.57 -5.17 -2.67
C ILE A 114 11.87 -6.18 -3.79
N GLN A 115 13.12 -6.62 -3.89
CA GLN A 115 13.58 -7.58 -4.89
C GLN A 115 12.84 -8.93 -4.79
N ALA A 116 12.56 -9.40 -3.56
CA ALA A 116 11.81 -10.63 -3.33
C ALA A 116 10.38 -10.60 -3.91
N TYR A 117 9.82 -9.41 -4.12
CA TYR A 117 8.52 -9.22 -4.78
C TYR A 117 8.62 -8.97 -6.29
N GLY A 118 9.84 -8.93 -6.86
CA GLY A 118 10.07 -8.79 -8.29
C GLY A 118 10.13 -7.34 -8.79
N GLY A 119 10.44 -6.38 -7.91
CA GLY A 119 10.67 -4.97 -8.27
C GLY A 119 12.09 -4.50 -8.02
#